data_AF-A0A4U0NAR4-F1
#
_entry.id   AF-A0A4U0NAR4-F1
#
_cell.length_a   1.000
_cell.length_b   1.000
_cell.length_c   1.000
_cell.angle_alpha   90.00
_cell.angle_beta   90.00
_cell.angle_gamma   90.00
#
_symmetry.space_group_name_H-M   'P 1'
#
loop_
_entity.id
_entity.type
_entity.pdbx_description
1 polymer ?
#
loop_
_entity_poly.entity_id
_entity_poly.type
_entity_poly.pdbx_seq_one_letter_code
_entity_poly.pdbx_strand_id
1 'polypeptide(L)'
;MNNKALVYILLAVVVGVWGYVIYRVFSAVSGDEGQVIMASRPVNIAVQDLDYYTVKDSLFLSLNYRDPIYNSGDAADDEIGEQGEVDLHYTDPYAVYVEPEPQVDISYQGFIENESNKKRIAIVTISGNQYMMAKDDRQQEITVRNIQPDRIIITHKNETKTIFK
;
A
#
# COMPACT_ATOMS: atom_id res chain seq x y z
N MET A 1 -39.54 25.36 58.45
CA MET A 1 -38.17 24.84 58.69
C MET A 1 -37.22 25.60 57.79
N ASN A 2 -36.08 26.07 58.31
CA ASN A 2 -35.20 27.02 57.63
C ASN A 2 -34.48 26.37 56.43
N ASN A 3 -35.01 26.55 55.22
CA ASN A 3 -34.42 26.04 53.96
C ASN A 3 -33.07 26.65 53.59
N LYS A 4 -32.53 27.55 54.41
CA LYS A 4 -31.20 28.15 54.23
C LYS A 4 -30.11 27.07 54.17
N ALA A 5 -30.22 26.02 54.99
CA ALA A 5 -29.27 24.90 54.98
C ALA A 5 -29.27 24.14 53.65
N LEU A 6 -30.45 23.90 53.05
CA LEU A 6 -30.57 23.24 51.76
C LEU A 6 -29.98 24.10 50.64
N VAL A 7 -30.19 25.43 50.68
CA VAL A 7 -29.59 26.37 49.72
C VAL A 7 -28.06 26.36 49.81
N TYR A 8 -27.47 26.33 51.01
CA TYR A 8 -26.01 26.24 51.15
C TYR A 8 -25.44 24.91 50.66
N ILE A 9 -26.13 23.78 50.91
CA ILE A 9 -25.74 22.47 50.39
C ILE A 9 -25.82 22.45 48.87
N LEU A 10 -26.91 22.97 48.30
CA LEU A 10 -27.09 23.05 46.85
C LEU A 10 -26.00 23.92 46.20
N LEU A 11 -25.65 25.05 46.82
CA LEU A 11 -24.58 25.92 46.34
C LEU A 11 -23.22 25.19 46.35
N ALA A 12 -22.89 24.46 47.41
CA ALA A 12 -21.65 23.70 47.49
C ALA A 12 -21.55 22.62 46.39
N VAL A 13 -22.66 21.92 46.12
CA VAL A 13 -22.72 20.92 45.04
C VAL A 13 -22.52 21.57 43.67
N VAL A 14 -23.17 22.71 43.42
CA VAL A 14 -23.03 23.45 42.15
C VAL A 14 -21.59 23.90 41.93
N VAL A 15 -20.93 24.46 42.96
CA VAL A 15 -19.50 24.84 42.88
C VAL A 15 -18.60 23.63 42.64
N GLY A 16 -18.91 22.49 43.27
CA GLY A 16 -18.17 21.24 43.03
C GLY A 16 -18.27 20.74 41.59
N VAL A 17 -19.48 20.76 41.01
CA VAL A 17 -19.70 20.36 39.61
C VAL A 17 -18.97 21.31 38.65
N TRP A 18 -19.07 22.63 38.87
CA TRP A 18 -18.35 23.61 38.05
C TRP A 18 -16.83 23.50 38.19
N GLY A 19 -16.32 23.27 39.40
CA GLY A 19 -14.90 23.02 39.64
C GLY A 19 -14.40 21.78 38.88
N TYR A 20 -15.18 20.70 38.86
CA TYR A 20 -14.86 19.49 38.11
C TYR A 20 -14.86 19.73 36.59
N VAL A 21 -15.84 20.47 36.07
CA VAL A 21 -15.89 20.83 34.64
C VAL A 21 -14.67 21.66 34.24
N ILE A 22 -14.31 22.68 35.03
CA ILE A 22 -13.13 23.52 34.80
C ILE A 22 -11.85 22.66 34.84
N TYR A 23 -11.70 21.82 35.86
CA TYR A 23 -10.56 20.90 35.96
C TYR A 23 -10.44 20.01 34.73
N ARG A 24 -11.55 19.42 34.27
CA ARG A 24 -11.57 18.55 33.08
C ARG A 24 -11.13 19.29 31.83
N VAL A 25 -11.62 20.52 31.62
CA VAL A 25 -11.24 21.35 30.46
C VAL A 25 -9.76 21.69 30.50
N PHE A 26 -9.24 22.18 31.63
CA PHE A 26 -7.80 22.50 31.74
C PHE A 26 -6.92 21.26 31.65
N SER A 27 -7.35 20.11 32.17
CA SER A 27 -6.62 18.84 32.02
C SER A 27 -6.60 18.33 30.58
N ALA A 28 -7.63 18.59 29.79
CA ALA A 28 -7.70 18.21 28.38
C ALA A 28 -6.91 19.17 27.48
N VAL A 29 -6.79 20.45 27.87
CA VAL A 29 -6.02 21.46 27.13
C VAL A 29 -4.53 21.47 27.51
N SER A 30 -4.20 21.16 28.76
CA SER A 30 -2.81 21.16 29.26
C SER A 30 -2.21 19.75 29.27
N GLY A 31 -3.03 18.72 29.09
CA GLY A 31 -2.59 17.35 28.89
C GLY A 31 -1.94 17.27 27.53
N ASP A 32 -0.61 17.32 27.55
CA ASP A 32 0.35 16.94 26.50
C ASP A 32 -0.34 16.79 25.15
N GLU A 33 -0.26 17.85 24.34
CA GLU A 33 -0.43 17.73 22.90
C GLU A 33 0.50 16.61 22.47
N GLY A 34 -0.03 15.37 22.47
CA GLY A 34 0.71 14.17 22.17
C GLY A 34 1.42 14.47 20.87
N GLN A 35 2.73 14.65 21.00
CA GLN A 35 3.53 15.40 20.05
C GLN A 35 3.12 14.93 18.66
N VAL A 36 2.54 15.82 17.86
CA VAL A 36 2.43 15.55 16.43
C VAL A 36 3.85 15.65 15.94
N ILE A 37 4.62 14.58 16.16
CA ILE A 37 5.93 14.39 15.58
C ILE A 37 5.63 14.26 14.10
N MET A 38 5.60 15.39 13.41
CA MET A 38 5.80 15.43 11.96
C MET A 38 7.22 14.93 11.76
N ALA A 39 7.36 13.61 11.75
CA ALA A 39 8.58 12.94 11.33
C ALA A 39 8.69 13.23 9.84
N SER A 40 9.41 14.32 9.51
CA SER A 40 9.97 14.52 8.18
C SER A 40 11.04 13.45 7.97
N ARG A 41 10.60 12.20 7.76
CA ARG A 41 11.47 11.16 7.26
C ARG A 41 11.94 11.61 5.88
N PRO A 42 13.26 11.66 5.62
CA PRO A 42 13.73 11.80 4.25
C PRO A 42 13.17 10.61 3.47
N VAL A 43 12.34 10.88 2.46
CA VAL A 43 11.88 9.85 1.54
C VAL A 43 13.13 9.40 0.79
N ASN A 44 13.67 8.26 1.21
CA ASN A 44 14.70 7.58 0.46
C ASN A 44 13.99 6.92 -0.72
N ILE A 45 13.93 7.64 -1.84
CA ILE A 45 13.44 7.09 -3.11
C ILE A 45 14.51 6.10 -3.56
N ALA A 46 14.41 4.86 -3.07
CA ALA A 46 15.18 3.77 -3.62
C ALA A 46 14.81 3.68 -5.10
N VAL A 47 15.81 3.83 -5.97
CA VAL A 47 15.64 3.60 -7.40
C VAL A 47 15.20 2.14 -7.55
N GLN A 48 13.91 1.91 -7.81
CA GLN A 48 13.40 0.58 -8.03
C GLN A 48 13.92 0.09 -9.37
N ASP A 49 14.53 -1.08 -9.36
CA ASP A 49 14.93 -1.78 -10.58
C ASP A 49 13.66 -2.28 -11.28
N LEU A 50 13.27 -1.57 -12.34
CA LEU A 50 12.07 -1.85 -13.14
C LEU A 50 12.34 -2.84 -14.27
N ASP A 51 13.54 -3.42 -14.36
CA ASP A 51 13.89 -4.38 -15.41
C ASP A 51 12.99 -5.62 -15.37
N TYR A 52 12.45 -5.99 -14.21
CA TYR A 52 11.48 -7.08 -14.07
C TYR A 52 10.13 -6.79 -14.76
N TYR A 53 9.72 -5.53 -14.85
CA TYR A 53 8.44 -5.12 -15.45
C TYR A 53 8.57 -4.70 -16.91
N THR A 54 9.80 -4.58 -17.41
CA THR A 54 10.05 -4.30 -18.82
C THR A 54 10.04 -5.62 -19.58
N VAL A 55 8.92 -5.94 -20.23
CA VAL A 55 8.86 -7.03 -21.21
C VAL A 55 9.81 -6.66 -22.34
N LYS A 56 10.92 -7.40 -22.46
CA LYS A 56 11.86 -7.23 -23.57
C LYS A 56 11.16 -7.61 -24.86
N ASP A 57 10.89 -6.63 -25.70
CA ASP A 57 10.36 -6.85 -27.03
C ASP A 57 11.43 -7.59 -27.85
N SER A 58 11.29 -8.91 -27.98
CA SER A 58 12.27 -9.77 -28.69
C SER A 58 12.01 -9.81 -30.19
N LEU A 59 11.38 -8.78 -30.73
CA LEU A 59 11.09 -8.67 -32.15
C LEU A 59 12.37 -8.31 -32.89
N PHE A 60 13.01 -9.32 -33.48
CA PHE A 60 14.11 -9.13 -34.40
C PHE A 60 13.57 -8.67 -35.75
N LEU A 61 13.81 -7.41 -36.09
CA LEU A 61 13.42 -6.86 -37.39
C LEU A 61 14.33 -7.45 -38.48
N SER A 62 13.84 -8.43 -39.23
CA SER A 62 14.53 -8.98 -40.39
C SER A 62 14.42 -8.03 -41.58
N LEU A 63 15.35 -7.07 -41.68
CA LEU A 63 15.43 -6.09 -42.76
C LEU A 63 16.10 -6.66 -44.03
N ASN A 64 15.80 -7.90 -44.41
CA ASN A 64 16.39 -8.50 -45.62
C ASN A 64 15.62 -8.07 -46.89
N TYR A 65 15.50 -6.76 -47.11
CA TYR A 65 14.89 -6.20 -48.31
C TYR A 65 15.72 -5.04 -48.85
N ARG A 66 15.64 -4.84 -50.17
CA ARG A 66 16.35 -3.77 -50.87
C ARG A 66 15.71 -2.41 -50.59
N ASP A 67 16.51 -1.42 -50.21
CA ASP A 67 16.06 -0.05 -49.94
C ASP A 67 15.35 0.55 -51.18
N PRO A 68 14.06 0.95 -51.06
CA PRO A 68 13.28 1.45 -52.19
C PRO A 68 13.68 2.84 -52.67
N ILE A 69 14.57 3.56 -51.97
CA ILE A 69 14.92 4.96 -52.29
C ILE A 69 16.19 5.06 -53.15
N TYR A 70 17.05 4.03 -53.18
CA TYR A 70 18.30 4.04 -53.94
C TYR A 70 18.38 2.89 -54.96
N ASN A 71 17.79 3.10 -56.14
CA ASN A 71 17.96 2.20 -57.29
C ASN A 71 19.27 2.53 -58.04
N SER A 72 20.39 1.98 -57.56
CA SER A 72 21.55 1.75 -58.43
C SER A 72 21.45 0.33 -58.99
N GLY A 73 21.33 0.24 -60.32
CA GLY A 73 21.23 -1.01 -61.04
C GLY A 73 22.57 -1.73 -61.05
N ASP A 74 22.60 -2.92 -60.45
CA ASP A 74 23.02 -4.17 -61.09
C ASP A 74 22.53 -5.32 -60.21
N ALA A 75 21.94 -6.34 -60.84
CA ALA A 75 21.31 -7.47 -60.19
C ALA A 75 22.37 -8.42 -59.62
N ALA A 76 22.33 -8.66 -58.31
CA ALA A 76 22.92 -9.85 -57.71
C ALA A 76 21.80 -10.88 -57.57
N ASP A 77 21.87 -11.86 -58.45
CA ASP A 77 21.29 -13.19 -58.33
C ASP A 77 21.77 -13.80 -56.99
N ASP A 78 20.85 -14.05 -56.07
CA ASP A 78 21.08 -15.00 -54.99
C ASP A 78 19.88 -15.94 -54.93
N GLU A 79 20.23 -17.19 -55.17
CA GLU A 79 19.43 -18.38 -55.38
C GLU A 79 18.34 -18.57 -54.33
N ILE A 80 17.10 -18.69 -54.81
CA ILE A 80 15.98 -19.20 -54.03
C ILE A 80 16.16 -20.72 -53.89
N GLY A 81 16.72 -21.16 -52.77
CA GLY A 81 16.72 -22.56 -52.31
C GLY A 81 17.35 -22.62 -50.92
N GLU A 82 16.72 -23.07 -49.85
CA GLU A 82 15.62 -24.00 -49.68
C GLU A 82 14.57 -23.40 -48.72
N GLN A 83 13.30 -23.50 -49.11
CA GLN A 83 12.20 -23.32 -48.16
C GLN A 83 12.22 -24.53 -47.22
N GLY A 84 12.80 -24.36 -46.04
CA GLY A 84 12.45 -25.23 -44.93
C GLY A 84 10.94 -25.13 -44.75
N GLU A 85 10.22 -26.26 -44.85
CA GLU A 85 8.79 -26.33 -44.58
C GLU A 85 8.55 -25.80 -43.16
N VAL A 86 8.09 -24.55 -43.09
CA VAL A 86 7.57 -23.97 -41.85
C VAL A 86 6.27 -24.71 -41.59
N ASP A 87 6.25 -25.53 -40.54
CA ASP A 87 5.04 -26.18 -40.06
C ASP A 87 3.98 -25.11 -39.77
N LEU A 88 2.98 -25.04 -40.65
CA LEU A 88 1.87 -24.07 -40.60
C LEU A 88 0.87 -24.38 -39.47
N HIS A 89 1.14 -25.38 -38.62
CA HIS A 89 0.30 -25.75 -37.48
C HIS A 89 0.80 -25.26 -36.12
N TYR A 90 1.51 -24.13 -36.07
CA TYR A 90 1.60 -23.38 -34.81
C TYR A 90 0.38 -22.46 -34.67
N THR A 91 -0.75 -23.02 -34.22
CA THR A 91 -1.79 -22.20 -33.59
C THR A 91 -1.23 -21.75 -32.26
N ASP A 92 -0.75 -20.51 -32.21
CA ASP A 92 -0.49 -19.82 -30.96
C ASP A 92 -1.77 -19.90 -30.11
N PRO A 93 -1.79 -20.68 -29.02
CA PRO A 93 -3.00 -20.91 -28.25
C PRO A 93 -3.24 -19.64 -27.43
N TYR A 94 -3.81 -18.63 -28.07
CA TYR A 94 -4.38 -17.43 -27.49
C TYR A 94 -3.59 -16.92 -26.28
N ALA A 95 -2.66 -15.99 -26.49
CA ALA A 95 -2.20 -15.13 -25.42
C ALA A 95 -3.43 -14.41 -24.84
N VAL A 96 -3.98 -14.97 -23.76
CA VAL A 96 -5.08 -14.38 -23.02
C VAL A 96 -4.53 -13.10 -22.42
N TYR A 97 -4.96 -11.96 -22.93
CA TYR A 97 -4.71 -10.68 -22.29
C TYR A 97 -5.40 -10.70 -20.92
N VAL A 98 -4.63 -10.99 -19.87
CA VAL A 98 -5.09 -10.88 -18.49
C VAL A 98 -4.87 -9.42 -18.10
N GLU A 99 -5.95 -8.67 -17.96
CA GLU A 99 -5.89 -7.32 -17.42
C GLU A 99 -5.25 -7.39 -16.02
N PRO A 100 -4.14 -6.69 -15.77
CA PRO A 100 -3.47 -6.73 -14.48
C PRO A 100 -4.42 -6.18 -13.41
N GLU A 101 -4.66 -6.95 -12.35
CA GLU A 101 -5.52 -6.50 -11.26
C GLU A 101 -4.98 -5.18 -10.68
N PRO A 102 -5.87 -4.23 -10.30
CA PRO A 102 -5.46 -2.99 -9.67
C PRO A 102 -4.68 -3.30 -8.39
N GLN A 103 -3.41 -2.90 -8.36
CA GLN A 103 -2.58 -3.06 -7.18
C GLN A 103 -3.08 -2.10 -6.11
N VAL A 104 -3.55 -2.66 -4.99
CA VAL A 104 -3.88 -1.86 -3.81
C VAL A 104 -2.56 -1.36 -3.20
N ASP A 105 -2.41 -0.05 -3.08
CA ASP A 105 -1.24 0.57 -2.45
C ASP A 105 -1.31 0.36 -0.94
N ILE A 106 -0.40 -0.46 -0.40
CA ILE A 106 -0.36 -0.85 1.00
C ILE A 106 1.06 -0.64 1.53
N SER A 107 1.19 0.16 2.58
CA SER A 107 2.47 0.44 3.24
C SER A 107 2.41 0.11 4.73
N TYR A 108 3.43 -0.57 5.24
CA TYR A 108 3.54 -0.95 6.63
C TYR A 108 4.42 0.05 7.39
N GLN A 109 3.85 0.79 8.35
CA GLN A 109 4.58 1.83 9.08
C GLN A 109 5.25 1.31 10.37
N GLY A 110 4.67 0.28 10.98
CA GLY A 110 5.16 -0.32 12.22
C GLY A 110 4.05 -0.94 13.06
N PHE A 111 4.34 -1.22 14.32
CA PHE A 111 3.37 -1.77 15.27
C PHE A 111 3.49 -1.13 16.65
N ILE A 112 2.39 -1.15 17.38
CA ILE A 112 2.31 -0.82 18.80
C ILE A 112 2.06 -2.13 19.55
N GLU A 113 2.84 -2.40 20.57
CA GLU A 113 2.65 -3.54 21.45
C GLU A 113 2.20 -3.07 22.83
N ASN A 114 1.12 -3.67 23.32
CA ASN A 114 0.67 -3.43 24.68
C ASN A 114 1.51 -4.30 25.64
N GLU A 115 2.21 -3.66 26.58
CA GLU A 115 3.11 -4.37 27.50
C GLU A 115 2.39 -5.35 28.43
N SER A 116 1.13 -5.08 28.78
CA SER A 116 0.35 -5.89 29.72
C SER A 116 -0.11 -7.22 29.12
N ASN A 117 -0.48 -7.25 27.84
CA ASN A 117 -1.08 -8.43 27.20
C ASN A 117 -0.37 -8.88 25.92
N LYS A 118 0.75 -8.23 25.56
CA LYS A 118 1.56 -8.52 24.38
C LYS A 118 0.78 -8.49 23.07
N LYS A 119 -0.40 -7.84 23.05
CA LYS A 119 -1.19 -7.64 21.83
C LYS A 119 -0.50 -6.59 20.97
N ARG A 120 -0.33 -6.93 19.69
CA ARG A 120 0.24 -6.04 18.68
C ARG A 120 -0.86 -5.46 17.80
N ILE A 121 -0.76 -4.17 17.54
CA ILE A 121 -1.60 -3.42 16.60
C ILE A 121 -0.67 -2.87 15.53
N ALA A 122 -0.89 -3.25 14.28
CA ALA A 122 -0.14 -2.74 13.14
C ALA A 122 -0.68 -1.37 12.71
N ILE A 123 0.22 -0.49 12.30
CA ILE A 123 -0.10 0.77 11.63
C ILE A 123 0.15 0.56 10.14
N VAL A 124 -0.91 0.62 9.35
CA VAL A 124 -0.87 0.33 7.90
C VAL A 124 -1.53 1.47 7.15
N THR A 125 -0.93 1.92 6.06
CA THR A 125 -1.54 2.85 5.13
C THR A 125 -2.11 2.06 3.96
N ILE A 126 -3.40 2.20 3.69
CA ILE A 126 -4.09 1.56 2.57
C ILE A 126 -4.70 2.67 1.71
N SER A 127 -4.31 2.74 0.44
CA SER A 127 -4.79 3.77 -0.50
C SER A 127 -4.67 5.20 0.05
N GLY A 128 -3.56 5.49 0.72
CA GLY A 128 -3.28 6.80 1.35
C GLY A 128 -3.93 7.04 2.72
N ASN A 129 -4.84 6.18 3.18
CA ASN A 129 -5.47 6.32 4.50
C ASN A 129 -4.81 5.43 5.55
N GLN A 130 -4.57 5.96 6.74
CA GLN A 130 -3.92 5.24 7.83
C GLN A 130 -4.94 4.48 8.67
N TYR A 131 -4.64 3.20 8.93
CA TYR A 131 -5.45 2.30 9.74
C TYR A 131 -4.60 1.66 10.84
N MET A 132 -5.24 1.42 11.98
CA MET A 132 -4.68 0.65 13.08
C MET A 132 -5.39 -0.70 13.13
N MET A 133 -4.68 -1.77 12.81
CA MET A 133 -5.28 -3.10 12.63
C MET A 133 -4.65 -4.11 13.57
N ALA A 134 -5.48 -4.83 14.31
CA ALA A 134 -5.04 -5.96 15.12
C ALA A 134 -4.88 -7.22 14.26
N LYS A 135 -4.32 -8.29 14.86
CA LYS A 135 -4.35 -9.62 14.23
C LYS A 135 -5.80 -10.04 13.96
N ASP A 136 -6.04 -10.56 12.77
CA ASP A 136 -7.34 -10.99 12.21
C ASP A 136 -8.36 -9.86 11.98
N ASP A 137 -7.94 -8.61 12.12
CA ASP A 137 -8.76 -7.45 11.79
C ASP A 137 -8.84 -7.24 10.27
N ARG A 138 -9.97 -6.72 9.78
CA ARG A 138 -10.27 -6.57 8.34
C ARG A 138 -10.71 -5.15 8.00
N GLN A 139 -9.99 -4.51 7.09
CA GLN A 139 -10.30 -3.17 6.57
C GLN A 139 -10.07 -3.16 5.05
N GLN A 140 -10.98 -2.55 4.28
CA GLN A 140 -10.88 -2.44 2.81
C GLN A 140 -10.51 -3.77 2.13
N GLU A 141 -11.16 -4.87 2.55
CA GLU A 141 -10.93 -6.23 2.04
C GLU A 141 -9.56 -6.86 2.35
N ILE A 142 -8.71 -6.16 3.11
CA ILE A 142 -7.41 -6.62 3.58
C ILE A 142 -7.57 -7.14 5.00
N THR A 143 -7.07 -8.35 5.26
CA THR A 143 -7.08 -8.97 6.60
C THR A 143 -5.65 -9.15 7.09
N VAL A 144 -5.35 -8.71 8.31
CA VAL A 144 -4.00 -8.88 8.89
C VAL A 144 -3.88 -10.27 9.50
N ARG A 145 -2.93 -11.09 9.06
CA ARG A 145 -2.69 -12.44 9.60
C ARG A 145 -1.60 -12.47 10.65
N ASN A 146 -0.53 -11.72 10.45
CA ASN A 146 0.59 -11.69 11.36
C ASN A 146 1.31 -10.34 11.32
N ILE A 147 1.83 -9.91 12.48
CA ILE A 147 2.48 -8.63 12.68
C ILE A 147 3.89 -8.90 13.23
N GLN A 148 4.90 -8.57 12.42
CA GLN A 148 6.31 -8.68 12.78
C GLN A 148 6.98 -7.30 12.69
N PRO A 149 8.15 -7.10 13.33
CA PRO A 149 8.81 -5.79 13.35
C PRO A 149 9.27 -5.28 11.98
N ASP A 150 9.64 -6.22 11.10
CA ASP A 150 10.20 -6.00 9.77
C ASP A 150 9.16 -6.16 8.65
N ARG A 151 8.09 -6.93 8.91
CA ARG A 151 7.08 -7.27 7.91
C ARG A 151 5.69 -7.53 8.48
N ILE A 152 4.68 -7.33 7.65
CA ILE A 152 3.30 -7.70 7.94
C ILE A 152 2.80 -8.69 6.88
N ILE A 153 2.06 -9.71 7.34
CA ILE A 153 1.43 -10.69 6.45
C ILE A 153 -0.05 -10.34 6.38
N ILE A 154 -0.52 -10.07 5.18
CA ILE A 154 -1.90 -9.69 4.90
C ILE A 154 -2.54 -10.67 3.92
N THR A 155 -3.86 -10.80 3.99
CA THR A 155 -4.66 -11.52 3.01
C THR A 155 -5.57 -10.53 2.28
N HIS A 156 -5.51 -10.52 0.96
CA HIS A 156 -6.38 -9.71 0.10
C HIS A 156 -6.98 -10.62 -0.98
N LYS A 157 -8.31 -10.65 -1.12
CA LYS A 157 -9.03 -11.50 -2.10
C LYS A 157 -8.54 -12.96 -2.14
N ASN A 158 -8.31 -13.56 -0.96
CA ASN A 158 -7.77 -14.90 -0.73
C ASN A 158 -6.28 -15.12 -1.10
N GLU A 159 -5.57 -14.10 -1.58
CA GLU A 159 -4.11 -14.15 -1.76
C GLU A 159 -3.40 -13.65 -0.51
N THR A 160 -2.33 -14.33 -0.12
CA THR A 160 -1.49 -13.90 0.99
C THR A 160 -0.32 -13.09 0.46
N LYS A 161 -0.19 -11.84 0.91
CA LYS A 161 0.91 -10.94 0.54
C LYS A 161 1.72 -10.58 1.77
N THR A 162 3.03 -10.49 1.59
CA THR A 162 3.97 -10.06 2.64
C THR A 162 4.46 -8.67 2.27
N ILE A 163 4.24 -7.71 3.16
CA ILE A 163 4.65 -6.32 2.98
C ILE A 163 5.78 -6.03 3.97
N PHE A 164 6.89 -5.50 3.48
CA PHE A 164 8.02 -5.10 4.30
C PHE A 164 7.91 -3.61 4.68
N LYS A 165 8.55 -3.24 5.78
CA LYS A 165 8.65 -1.86 6.25
C LYS A 165 9.59 -1.02 5.37
#